data_AF-A0A962KEC7-F1
#
_entry.id   AF-A0A962KEC7-F1
#
_cell.length_a   1.000
_cell.length_b   1.000
_cell.length_c   1.000
_cell.angle_alpha   90.00
_cell.angle_beta   90.00
_cell.angle_gamma   90.00
#
_symmetry.space_group_name_H-M   'P 1'
#
loop_
_entity.id
_entity.type
_entity.pdbx_description
1 polymer ?
#
loop_
_entity_poly.entity_id
_entity_poly.type
_entity_poly.pdbx_seq_one_letter_code
_entity_poly.pdbx_strand_id
1 'polypeptide(L)'
;ASAPPPTPTRLRLLRKLADTARRMHGAGINHRDFYLCHFHLDPATLDRPAPRCHLIDLHRAQLRRRVPRRWRVKDLAGLYFSAMDCGLSRRDVLRFMRHYSAGGLRAALGEQAGLWRDVERRALRLYRRDHRREPPAGPWQR
;
A
#
# COMPACT_ATOMS: atom_id res chain seq x y z
N ALA A 1 23.23 4.19 -5.36
CA ALA A 1 22.04 3.71 -4.62
C ALA A 1 22.51 3.00 -3.36
N SER A 2 22.01 3.39 -2.19
CA SER A 2 22.29 2.68 -0.93
C SER A 2 21.69 1.28 -0.98
N ALA A 3 22.35 0.31 -0.34
CA ALA A 3 21.84 -1.07 -0.24
C ALA A 3 20.39 -1.10 0.28
N PRO A 4 19.55 -2.06 -0.17
CA PRO A 4 18.19 -2.21 0.34
C PRO A 4 18.21 -2.43 1.86
N PRO A 5 17.19 -1.97 2.60
CA PRO A 5 17.16 -2.14 4.04
C PRO A 5 17.14 -3.63 4.39
N PRO A 6 17.69 -4.02 5.56
CA PRO A 6 17.61 -5.39 6.04
C PRO A 6 16.17 -5.91 6.02
N THR A 7 16.00 -7.18 5.67
CA THR A 7 14.69 -7.85 5.57
C THR A 7 13.77 -7.58 6.77
N PRO A 8 14.24 -7.62 8.04
CA PRO A 8 13.38 -7.31 9.19
C PRO A 8 12.81 -5.89 9.13
N THR A 9 13.63 -4.89 8.81
CA THR A 9 13.20 -3.48 8.69
C THR A 9 12.17 -3.32 7.58
N ARG A 10 12.44 -3.91 6.41
CA ARG A 10 11.51 -3.90 5.27
C ARG A 10 10.14 -4.48 5.64
N LEU A 11 10.11 -5.60 6.37
CA LEU A 11 8.88 -6.23 6.81
C LEU A 11 8.12 -5.38 7.84
N ARG A 12 8.82 -4.72 8.76
CA ARG A 12 8.19 -3.80 9.73
C ARG A 12 7.56 -2.60 9.04
N LEU A 13 8.26 -1.98 8.08
CA LEU A 13 7.72 -0.89 7.29
C LEU A 13 6.48 -1.31 6.51
N LEU A 14 6.54 -2.45 5.82
CA LEU A 14 5.42 -2.98 5.06
C LEU A 14 4.18 -3.23 5.93
N ARG A 15 4.38 -3.81 7.12
CA ARG A 15 3.31 -3.99 8.12
C ARG A 15 2.73 -2.65 8.57
N LYS A 16 3.58 -1.67 8.85
CA LYS A 16 3.17 -0.32 9.27
C LYS A 16 2.32 0.37 8.20
N LEU A 17 2.72 0.29 6.92
CA LEU A 17 1.96 0.85 5.80
C LEU A 17 0.59 0.16 5.66
N ALA A 18 0.55 -1.17 5.69
CA ALA A 18 -0.69 -1.94 5.57
C ALA A 18 -1.66 -1.67 6.73
N ASP A 19 -1.16 -1.60 7.96
CA ASP A 19 -1.94 -1.27 9.16
C ASP A 19 -2.47 0.16 9.10
N THR A 20 -1.65 1.13 8.68
CA THR A 20 -2.08 2.53 8.51
C THR A 20 -3.21 2.64 7.48
N ALA A 21 -3.05 2.01 6.31
CA ALA A 21 -4.09 1.96 5.28
C ALA A 21 -5.39 1.29 5.78
N ARG A 22 -5.27 0.17 6.52
CA ARG A 22 -6.41 -0.56 7.08
C ARG A 22 -7.16 0.29 8.10
N ARG A 23 -6.46 0.91 9.05
CA ARG A 23 -7.06 1.74 10.10
C ARG A 23 -7.73 2.97 9.51
N MET A 24 -7.05 3.66 8.60
CA MET A 24 -7.61 4.81 7.89
C MET A 24 -8.91 4.46 7.17
N HIS A 25 -8.90 3.42 6.32
CA HIS A 25 -10.11 2.99 5.61
C HIS A 25 -11.20 2.42 6.54
N GLY A 26 -10.81 1.75 7.63
CA GLY A 26 -11.71 1.22 8.65
C GLY A 26 -12.42 2.32 9.44
N ALA A 27 -11.72 3.43 9.70
CA ALA A 27 -12.27 4.63 10.31
C ALA A 27 -13.11 5.49 9.34
N GLY A 28 -13.33 5.02 8.10
CA GLY A 28 -14.13 5.76 7.13
C GLY A 28 -13.38 6.87 6.39
N ILE A 29 -12.05 6.92 6.51
CA ILE A 29 -11.21 7.97 5.91
C ILE A 29 -10.60 7.46 4.60
N ASN A 30 -10.66 8.26 3.54
CA ASN A 30 -9.84 8.08 2.32
C ASN A 30 -9.00 9.33 2.05
N HIS A 31 -7.72 9.15 1.71
CA HIS A 31 -6.75 10.23 1.59
C HIS A 31 -6.83 10.98 0.26
N ARG A 32 -7.18 10.28 -0.84
CA ARG A 32 -7.20 10.79 -2.23
C ARG A 32 -5.85 11.01 -2.90
N ASP A 33 -4.77 11.20 -2.14
CA ASP A 33 -3.40 11.38 -2.61
C ASP A 33 -2.48 10.42 -1.83
N PHE A 34 -2.88 9.14 -1.75
CA PHE A 34 -2.21 8.15 -0.91
C PHE A 34 -0.97 7.55 -1.60
N TYR A 35 0.20 8.15 -1.40
CA TYR A 35 1.49 7.72 -1.99
C TYR A 35 2.55 7.52 -0.90
N LEU A 36 3.62 6.77 -1.20
CA LEU A 36 4.74 6.53 -0.27
C LEU A 36 5.37 7.82 0.27
N CYS A 37 5.48 8.87 -0.56
CA CYS A 37 6.04 10.16 -0.15
C CYS A 37 5.25 10.87 0.97
N HIS A 38 4.00 10.49 1.21
CA HIS A 38 3.19 11.06 2.31
C HIS A 38 3.30 10.27 3.61
N PHE A 39 4.16 9.25 3.65
CA PHE A 39 4.53 8.53 4.87
C PHE A 39 5.84 9.08 5.41
N HIS A 40 5.75 9.92 6.43
CA HIS A 40 6.93 10.45 7.12
C HIS A 40 7.37 9.46 8.21
N LEU A 41 8.48 8.76 7.97
CA LEU A 41 9.07 7.79 8.89
C LEU A 41 10.01 8.47 9.87
N ASP A 42 9.99 8.06 11.13
CA ASP A 42 10.98 8.43 12.13
C ASP A 42 12.15 7.43 12.09
N PRO A 43 13.33 7.81 11.58
CA PRO A 43 14.46 6.90 11.40
C PRO A 43 14.97 6.29 12.71
N ALA A 44 14.80 7.00 13.83
CA ALA A 44 15.23 6.55 15.16
C ALA A 44 14.37 5.41 15.73
N THR A 45 13.36 4.96 14.97
CA THR A 45 12.43 3.91 15.39
C THR A 45 12.42 2.70 14.45
N LEU A 46 13.31 2.64 13.45
CA LEU A 46 13.32 1.59 12.42
C LEU A 46 13.67 0.20 12.96
N ASP A 47 14.44 0.14 14.04
CA ASP A 47 14.81 -1.05 14.79
C ASP A 47 13.64 -1.57 15.66
N ARG A 48 12.76 -0.69 16.11
CA ARG A 48 11.61 -1.02 16.95
C ARG A 48 10.59 -1.89 16.20
N PRO A 49 9.85 -2.80 16.90
CA PRO A 49 8.83 -3.65 16.28
C PRO A 49 7.75 -2.89 15.49
N ALA A 50 7.40 -1.68 15.95
CA ALA A 50 6.44 -0.78 15.33
C ALA A 50 7.10 0.59 15.10
N PRO A 51 7.72 0.82 13.93
CA PRO A 51 8.32 2.12 13.62
C PRO A 51 7.25 3.22 13.60
N ARG A 52 7.62 4.40 14.13
CA ARG A 52 6.76 5.58 14.07
C ARG A 52 6.71 6.08 12.64
N CYS A 53 5.50 6.31 12.17
CA CYS A 53 5.23 6.79 10.84
C CYS A 53 3.99 7.68 10.89
N HIS A 54 4.11 8.88 10.34
CA HIS A 54 3.07 9.88 10.27
C HIS A 54 2.57 9.97 8.83
N LEU A 55 1.25 9.88 8.66
CA LEU A 55 0.61 10.14 7.37
C LEU A 55 0.32 11.64 7.31
N ILE A 56 0.92 12.32 6.34
CA ILE A 56 0.80 13.78 6.16
C ILE A 56 -0.12 14.09 4.97
N ASP A 57 -0.26 15.38 4.63
CA ASP A 57 -0.99 15.84 3.44
C ASP A 57 -2.49 15.49 3.39
N LEU A 58 -3.16 15.60 4.54
CA LEU A 58 -4.59 15.26 4.70
C LEU A 58 -5.56 16.32 4.16
N HIS A 59 -5.08 17.36 3.47
CA HIS A 59 -5.90 18.50 3.01
C HIS A 59 -7.07 18.10 2.09
N ARG A 60 -6.96 16.96 1.39
CA ARG A 60 -8.02 16.38 0.55
C ARG A 60 -8.66 15.13 1.11
N ALA A 61 -8.27 14.71 2.31
CA ALA A 61 -8.84 13.53 2.94
C ALA A 61 -10.35 13.71 3.15
N GLN A 62 -11.10 12.62 3.06
CA GLN A 62 -12.55 12.62 3.24
C GLN A 62 -12.93 11.64 4.33
N LEU A 63 -13.79 12.08 5.26
CA LEU A 63 -14.40 11.25 6.29
C LEU A 63 -15.82 10.84 5.88
N ARG A 64 -16.16 9.57 6.05
CA ARG A 64 -17.46 8.98 5.68
C ARG A 64 -17.82 7.88 6.68
N ARG A 65 -19.10 7.48 6.72
CA ARG A 65 -19.51 6.30 7.52
C ARG A 65 -18.78 5.01 7.12
N ARG A 66 -18.50 4.84 5.82
CA ARG A 66 -17.70 3.75 5.26
C ARG A 66 -17.04 4.22 3.98
N VAL A 67 -15.76 3.91 3.78
CA VAL A 67 -15.07 4.27 2.52
C VAL A 67 -15.65 3.47 1.35
N PRO A 68 -16.20 4.12 0.32
CA PRO A 68 -16.67 3.45 -0.89
C PRO A 68 -15.54 2.71 -1.60
N ARG A 69 -15.86 1.58 -2.24
CA ARG A 69 -14.88 0.71 -2.93
C ARG A 69 -13.99 1.49 -3.90
N ARG A 70 -14.55 2.42 -4.68
CA ARG A 70 -13.78 3.24 -5.63
C ARG A 70 -12.64 4.05 -4.98
N TRP A 71 -12.86 4.56 -3.77
CA TRP A 71 -11.88 5.36 -3.03
C TRP A 71 -10.83 4.47 -2.37
N ARG A 72 -11.22 3.31 -1.83
CA ARG A 72 -10.27 2.28 -1.36
C ARG A 72 -9.34 1.82 -2.48
N VAL A 73 -9.90 1.54 -3.67
CA VAL A 73 -9.11 1.17 -4.85
C VAL A 73 -8.18 2.31 -5.26
N LYS A 74 -8.67 3.55 -5.26
CA LYS A 74 -7.85 4.71 -5.62
C LYS A 74 -6.64 4.86 -4.69
N ASP A 75 -6.86 4.85 -3.38
CA ASP A 75 -5.78 5.03 -2.41
C ASP A 75 -4.78 3.88 -2.49
N LEU A 76 -5.24 2.63 -2.39
CA LEU A 76 -4.36 1.45 -2.47
C LEU A 76 -3.57 1.37 -3.78
N ALA A 77 -4.19 1.77 -4.91
CA ALA A 77 -3.49 1.80 -6.19
C ALA A 77 -2.44 2.90 -6.25
N GLY A 78 -2.70 4.07 -5.65
CA GLY A 78 -1.71 5.14 -5.52
C GLY A 78 -0.50 4.68 -4.73
N LEU A 79 -0.74 4.03 -3.58
CA LEU A 79 0.33 3.51 -2.73
C LEU A 79 1.15 2.46 -3.47
N TYR A 80 0.48 1.49 -4.11
CA TYR A 80 1.17 0.45 -4.87
C TYR A 80 1.98 1.04 -6.03
N PHE A 81 1.39 1.93 -6.83
CA PHE A 81 2.08 2.66 -7.90
C PHE A 81 3.37 3.33 -7.40
N SER A 82 3.29 4.12 -6.33
CA SER A 82 4.45 4.85 -5.79
C SER A 82 5.54 3.95 -5.20
N ALA A 83 5.26 2.66 -5.02
CA ALA A 83 6.17 1.68 -4.44
C ALA A 83 6.76 0.69 -5.46
N MET A 84 6.30 0.70 -6.72
CA MET A 84 6.66 -0.31 -7.72
C MET A 84 8.18 -0.37 -7.99
N ASP A 85 8.85 0.77 -8.03
CA ASP A 85 10.30 0.86 -8.29
C ASP A 85 11.17 0.64 -7.04
N CYS A 86 10.57 0.35 -5.87
CA CYS A 86 11.30 0.05 -4.63
C CYS A 86 11.78 -1.42 -4.54
N GLY A 87 11.80 -2.14 -5.67
CA GLY A 87 12.16 -3.55 -5.75
C GLY A 87 11.22 -4.45 -4.94
N LEU A 88 9.90 -4.23 -5.02
CA LEU A 88 8.91 -5.07 -4.33
C LEU A 88 8.95 -6.50 -4.86
N SER A 89 9.09 -7.48 -3.96
CA SER A 89 8.89 -8.88 -4.32
C SER A 89 7.40 -9.24 -4.30
N ARG A 90 7.02 -10.29 -5.04
CA ARG A 90 5.68 -10.86 -4.94
C ARG A 90 5.26 -11.19 -3.49
N ARG A 91 6.22 -11.67 -2.68
CA ARG A 91 5.97 -11.98 -1.26
C ARG A 91 5.66 -10.72 -0.45
N ASP A 92 6.28 -9.58 -0.77
CA ASP A 92 5.99 -8.31 -0.11
C ASP A 92 4.55 -7.88 -0.39
N VAL A 93 4.14 -7.89 -1.66
CA VAL A 93 2.77 -7.52 -2.02
C VAL A 93 1.74 -8.43 -1.33
N LEU A 94 1.97 -9.75 -1.32
CA LEU A 94 1.09 -10.70 -0.62
C LEU A 94 1.05 -10.47 0.90
N ARG A 95 2.19 -10.09 1.53
CA ARG A 95 2.21 -9.74 2.96
C ARG A 95 1.41 -8.46 3.22
N PHE A 96 1.51 -7.47 2.33
CA PHE A 96 0.74 -6.23 2.47
C PHE A 96 -0.76 -6.54 2.42
N MET A 97 -1.17 -7.35 1.44
CA MET A 97 -2.54 -7.82 1.30
C MET A 97 -3.03 -8.55 2.56
N ARG A 98 -2.23 -9.48 3.09
CA ARG A 98 -2.53 -10.20 4.33
C ARG A 98 -2.75 -9.25 5.52
N HIS A 99 -1.95 -8.22 5.67
CA HIS A 99 -2.04 -7.30 6.81
C HIS A 99 -3.17 -6.28 6.67
N TYR A 100 -3.47 -5.86 5.44
CA TYR A 100 -4.57 -4.95 5.15
C TYR A 100 -5.94 -5.63 5.28
N SER A 101 -6.09 -6.86 4.79
CA SER A 101 -7.35 -7.61 4.81
C SER A 101 -7.59 -8.25 6.19
N ALA A 102 -8.71 -7.95 6.84
CA ALA A 102 -9.01 -8.44 8.20
C ALA A 102 -8.98 -9.99 8.33
N GLY A 103 -9.47 -10.72 7.33
CA GLY A 103 -9.41 -12.19 7.27
C GLY A 103 -8.09 -12.77 6.72
N GLY A 104 -7.04 -11.96 6.69
CA GLY A 104 -5.71 -12.37 6.22
C GLY A 104 -5.63 -12.64 4.72
N LEU A 105 -4.62 -13.43 4.33
CA LEU A 105 -4.34 -13.69 2.92
C LEU A 105 -5.44 -14.50 2.23
N ARG A 106 -6.09 -15.42 2.95
CA ARG A 106 -7.21 -16.21 2.42
C ARG A 106 -8.37 -15.32 2.00
N ALA A 107 -8.76 -14.35 2.83
CA ALA A 107 -9.77 -13.36 2.47
C ALA A 107 -9.31 -12.47 1.31
N ALA A 108 -8.05 -12.02 1.32
CA ALA A 108 -7.48 -11.21 0.26
C ALA A 108 -7.54 -11.90 -1.12
N LEU A 109 -7.21 -13.19 -1.18
CA LEU A 109 -7.19 -13.98 -2.42
C LEU A 109 -8.53 -14.64 -2.77
N GLY A 110 -9.47 -14.69 -1.83
CA GLY A 110 -10.82 -15.22 -2.00
C GLY A 110 -11.85 -14.10 -2.18
N GLU A 111 -12.65 -13.85 -1.13
CA GLU A 111 -13.77 -12.89 -1.15
C GLU A 111 -13.36 -11.47 -1.62
N GLN A 112 -12.12 -11.03 -1.35
CA GLN A 112 -11.64 -9.69 -1.69
C GLN A 112 -10.81 -9.66 -2.97
N ALA A 113 -10.69 -10.78 -3.70
CA ALA A 113 -9.85 -10.86 -4.89
C ALA A 113 -10.21 -9.79 -5.93
N GLY A 114 -11.51 -9.50 -6.09
CA GLY A 114 -11.98 -8.44 -6.98
C GLY A 114 -11.42 -7.05 -6.61
N LEU A 115 -11.32 -6.72 -5.32
CA LEU A 115 -10.70 -5.46 -4.87
C LEU A 115 -9.24 -5.38 -5.33
N TRP A 116 -8.47 -6.44 -5.07
CA TRP A 116 -7.04 -6.46 -5.35
C TRP A 116 -6.70 -6.47 -6.84
N ARG A 117 -7.51 -7.17 -7.65
CA ARG A 117 -7.40 -7.07 -9.12
C ARG A 117 -7.63 -5.64 -9.60
N ASP A 118 -8.57 -4.91 -9.01
CA ASP A 118 -8.85 -3.53 -9.40
C ASP A 118 -7.75 -2.56 -8.96
N VAL A 119 -7.17 -2.79 -7.78
CA VAL A 119 -5.99 -2.08 -7.29
C VAL A 119 -4.82 -2.27 -8.25
N GLU A 120 -4.50 -3.51 -8.61
CA GLU A 120 -3.43 -3.79 -9.57
C GLU A 120 -3.72 -3.12 -10.91
N ARG A 121 -4.89 -3.39 -11.53
CA ARG A 121 -5.21 -2.81 -12.84
C ARG A 121 -5.11 -1.29 -12.84
N ARG A 122 -5.53 -0.63 -11.76
CA ARG A 122 -5.40 0.83 -11.62
C ARG A 122 -3.96 1.26 -11.46
N ALA A 123 -3.17 0.59 -10.61
CA ALA A 123 -1.77 0.94 -10.37
C ALA A 123 -0.93 0.76 -11.64
N LEU A 124 -1.11 -0.33 -12.39
CA LEU A 124 -0.42 -0.57 -13.67
C LEU A 124 -0.77 0.50 -14.72
N ARG A 125 -2.04 0.93 -14.79
CA ARG A 125 -2.43 2.04 -15.67
C ARG A 125 -1.79 3.36 -15.27
N LEU A 126 -1.73 3.67 -13.97
CA LEU A 126 -1.06 4.87 -13.48
C LEU A 126 0.43 4.84 -13.86
N TYR A 127 1.07 3.69 -13.65
CA TYR A 127 2.48 3.49 -13.94
C TYR A 127 2.82 3.70 -15.42
N ARG A 128 2.09 3.03 -16.32
CA ARG A 128 2.32 3.19 -17.78
C ARG A 128 2.14 4.63 -18.23
N ARG A 129 1.13 5.31 -17.70
CA ARG A 129 0.86 6.71 -18.04
C ARG A 129 1.97 7.65 -17.56
N ASP A 130 2.49 7.43 -16.36
CA ASP A 130 3.46 8.32 -15.71
C ASP A 130 4.90 8.07 -16.19
N HIS A 131 5.33 6.81 -16.25
CA HIS A 131 6.71 6.45 -16.60
C HIS A 131 6.91 6.13 -18.09
N ARG A 132 5.84 6.01 -18.88
CA ARG A 132 5.89 5.64 -20.31
C ARG A 132 6.68 4.35 -20.61
N ARG A 133 6.65 3.39 -19.68
CA ARG A 133 7.28 2.06 -19.79
C ARG A 133 6.44 0.99 -19.11
N GLU A 134 6.76 -0.28 -19.35
CA GLU A 134 6.08 -1.37 -18.65
C GLU A 134 6.47 -1.41 -17.16
N PRO A 135 5.51 -1.66 -16.27
CA PRO A 135 5.76 -1.85 -14.85
C PRO A 135 6.54 -3.12 -14.57
N PRO A 136 7.28 -3.18 -13.44
CA PRO A 136 7.84 -4.42 -12.95
C PRO A 136 6.73 -5.46 -12.72
N ALA A 137 7.10 -6.74 -12.79
CA ALA A 137 6.13 -7.82 -12.79
C ALA A 137 5.21 -7.78 -11.55
N GLY A 138 3.90 -7.85 -11.80
CA GLY A 138 2.87 -7.79 -10.76
C GLY A 138 2.73 -9.09 -9.97
N PRO A 139 2.09 -9.09 -8.78
CA PRO A 139 1.89 -10.30 -7.97
C PRO A 139 1.00 -11.36 -8.64
N TRP A 140 0.28 -10.99 -9.71
CA TRP A 140 -0.63 -11.86 -10.44
C TRP A 140 -0.06 -12.35 -11.79
N GLN A 141 1.14 -11.90 -12.17
CA GLN A 141 1.86 -12.45 -13.32
C GLN A 141 2.61 -13.72 -12.89
N ARG A 142 2.53 -14.76 -13.72
CA ARG A 142 3.31 -16.01 -13.55
C ARG A 142 4.63 -15.88 -14.29
#